data_AF-A0A4Y3TPX4-F1
#
_entry.id   AF-A0A4Y3TPX4-F1
#
_cell.length_a   1.000
_cell.length_b   1.000
_cell.length_c   1.000
_cell.angle_alpha   90.00
_cell.angle_beta   90.00
_cell.angle_gamma   90.00
#
_symmetry.space_group_name_H-M   'P 1'
#
loop_
_entity.id
_entity.type
_entity.pdbx_description
1 polymer ?
#
loop_
_entity_poly.entity_id
_entity_poly.type
_entity_poly.pdbx_seq_one_letter_code
_entity_poly.pdbx_strand_id
1 'polypeptide(L)'
;MRRSLLLALMLTLGSIATTAIATRLSAQAVLPPPPQDEGRRILPVLPGPKPVVITSDSAAFCFRLSRVIESYNKDTLPRMVSQLQEEGTDLCRQGLVRSGISRLRRAIISLKRTSP
;
A
#
# COMPACT_ATOMS: atom_id res chain seq x y z
N MET A 1 -15.95 27.14 -42.34
CA MET A 1 -16.37 27.32 -40.94
C MET A 1 -17.68 26.58 -40.61
N ARG A 2 -17.80 25.27 -40.88
CA ARG A 2 -19.00 24.46 -40.54
C ARG A 2 -18.67 23.13 -39.84
N ARG A 3 -17.39 22.76 -39.75
CA ARG A 3 -16.95 21.52 -39.10
C ARG A 3 -16.75 21.66 -37.58
N SER A 4 -16.61 22.88 -37.08
CA SER A 4 -16.38 23.16 -35.66
C SER A 4 -17.67 23.16 -34.82
N LEU A 5 -18.86 23.11 -35.43
CA LEU A 5 -20.14 23.16 -34.70
C LEU A 5 -20.61 21.78 -34.20
N LEU A 6 -20.11 20.68 -34.77
CA LEU A 6 -20.56 19.31 -34.45
C LEU A 6 -19.88 18.69 -33.21
N LEU A 7 -18.75 19.25 -32.76
CA LEU A 7 -18.01 18.71 -31.61
C LEU A 7 -18.53 19.22 -30.26
N ALA A 8 -19.43 20.22 -30.25
CA ALA A 8 -19.97 20.81 -29.02
C ALA A 8 -21.30 20.20 -28.54
N LEU A 9 -21.92 19.25 -29.27
CA LEU A 9 -23.28 18.77 -28.97
C LEU A 9 -23.37 17.38 -28.29
N MET A 10 -22.27 16.65 -28.07
CA MET A 10 -22.32 15.29 -27.49
C MET A 10 -21.79 15.21 -26.04
N LEU A 11 -21.89 16.31 -25.30
CA LEU A 11 -21.62 16.42 -23.86
C LEU A 11 -22.94 16.51 -23.08
N THR A 12 -23.84 15.53 -23.20
CA THR A 12 -24.93 15.34 -22.24
C THR A 12 -25.55 13.96 -22.45
N LEU A 13 -25.36 13.04 -21.51
CA LEU A 13 -26.38 12.11 -20.99
C LEU A 13 -25.68 11.00 -20.19
N GLY A 14 -26.10 10.81 -18.93
CA GLY A 14 -25.93 9.50 -18.27
C GLY A 14 -25.34 9.49 -16.88
N SER A 15 -25.70 10.43 -16.01
CA SER A 15 -25.57 10.27 -14.56
C SER A 15 -26.35 9.03 -14.09
N ILE A 16 -25.66 7.92 -13.80
CA ILE A 16 -26.28 6.77 -13.12
C ILE A 16 -25.98 6.89 -11.64
N ALA A 17 -27.00 7.31 -10.89
CA ALA A 17 -27.03 7.37 -9.45
C ALA A 17 -26.76 5.98 -8.84
N THR A 18 -25.71 5.85 -8.04
CA THR A 18 -25.49 4.67 -7.20
C THR A 18 -26.10 4.94 -5.83
N THR A 19 -27.29 4.42 -5.62
CA THR A 19 -27.93 4.29 -4.31
C THR A 19 -27.23 3.19 -3.52
N ALA A 20 -26.47 3.56 -2.49
CA ALA A 20 -26.04 2.62 -1.46
C ALA A 20 -26.97 2.78 -0.24
N ILE A 21 -27.87 1.80 -0.08
CA ILE A 21 -28.81 1.69 1.04
C ILE A 21 -27.99 1.48 2.31
N ALA A 22 -27.99 2.45 3.21
CA ALA A 22 -27.44 2.33 4.55
C ALA A 22 -28.57 2.08 5.55
N THR A 23 -29.06 0.84 5.63
CA THR A 23 -29.86 0.36 6.76
C THR A 23 -29.01 -0.58 7.60
N ARG A 24 -28.20 -0.01 8.50
CA ARG A 24 -27.77 -0.75 9.69
C ARG A 24 -28.72 -0.41 10.82
N LEU A 25 -29.75 -1.23 10.96
CA LEU A 25 -30.59 -1.33 12.14
C LEU A 25 -29.70 -1.88 13.27
N SER A 26 -29.11 -0.98 14.06
CA SER A 26 -28.36 -1.37 15.26
C SER A 26 -29.35 -1.80 16.34
N ALA A 27 -29.67 -3.10 16.35
CA ALA A 27 -30.24 -3.76 17.50
C ALA A 27 -29.27 -3.58 18.68
N GLN A 28 -29.66 -2.79 19.67
CA GLN A 28 -28.98 -2.73 20.96
C GLN A 28 -29.19 -4.09 21.65
N ALA A 29 -28.23 -5.00 21.46
CA ALA A 29 -28.08 -6.13 22.36
C ALA A 29 -27.46 -5.60 23.65
N VAL A 30 -28.29 -5.32 24.65
CA VAL A 30 -27.85 -5.10 26.03
C VAL A 30 -27.23 -6.41 26.49
N LEU A 31 -25.89 -6.49 26.50
CA LEU A 31 -25.20 -7.59 27.16
C LEU A 31 -25.50 -7.52 28.67
N PRO A 32 -25.85 -8.65 29.32
CA PRO A 32 -25.85 -8.70 30.78
C PRO A 32 -24.40 -8.50 31.28
N PRO A 33 -24.20 -7.79 32.42
CA PRO A 33 -22.89 -7.63 33.00
C PRO A 33 -22.30 -8.99 33.40
N PRO A 34 -20.99 -9.21 33.23
CA PRO A 34 -20.34 -10.45 33.61
C PRO A 34 -20.42 -10.66 35.13
N PRO A 35 -20.54 -11.91 35.61
CA PRO A 35 -20.49 -12.22 37.04
C PRO A 35 -19.13 -11.80 37.61
N GLN A 36 -19.16 -11.06 38.72
CA GLN A 36 -17.94 -10.68 39.44
C GLN A 36 -17.41 -11.89 40.19
N ASP A 37 -16.40 -12.53 39.59
CA ASP A 37 -15.61 -13.59 40.21
C ASP A 37 -14.51 -12.92 41.05
N GLU A 38 -14.81 -12.71 42.33
CA GLU A 38 -13.81 -12.33 43.34
C GLU A 38 -12.75 -13.43 43.43
N GLY A 39 -11.49 -13.09 43.13
CA GLY A 39 -10.35 -13.90 43.59
C GLY A 39 -9.36 -14.37 42.54
N ARG A 40 -9.36 -13.84 41.31
CA ARG A 40 -8.28 -14.13 40.35
C ARG A 40 -7.12 -13.15 40.54
N ARG A 41 -6.04 -13.61 41.19
CA ARG A 41 -4.77 -12.87 41.25
C ARG A 41 -4.31 -12.54 39.82
N ILE A 42 -4.46 -11.28 39.43
CA ILE A 42 -3.98 -10.78 38.14
C ILE A 42 -2.47 -10.68 38.26
N LEU A 43 -1.76 -11.69 37.77
CA LEU A 43 -0.34 -11.54 37.44
C LEU A 43 -0.23 -10.39 36.43
N PRO A 44 0.59 -9.37 36.67
CA PRO A 44 0.79 -8.31 35.70
C PRO A 44 1.33 -8.94 34.42
N VAL A 45 0.55 -8.82 33.34
CA VAL A 45 0.99 -9.23 32.00
C VAL A 45 2.16 -8.32 31.65
N LEU A 46 3.37 -8.87 31.74
CA LEU A 46 4.56 -8.20 31.24
C LEU A 46 4.31 -7.94 29.75
N PRO A 47 4.50 -6.70 29.25
CA PRO A 47 4.31 -6.43 27.83
C PRO A 47 5.29 -7.30 27.05
N GLY A 48 4.77 -8.36 26.45
CA GLY A 48 5.55 -9.26 25.58
C GLY A 48 6.12 -8.47 24.39
N PRO A 49 7.18 -8.98 23.75
CA PRO A 49 7.75 -8.34 22.57
C PRO A 49 6.64 -8.10 21.55
N LYS A 50 6.53 -6.86 21.07
CA LYS A 50 5.50 -6.49 20.09
C LYS A 50 5.65 -7.38 18.86
N PRO A 51 4.57 -8.00 18.36
CA PRO A 51 4.65 -8.82 17.17
C PRO A 51 5.12 -7.97 15.98
N VAL A 52 6.16 -8.42 15.29
CA VAL A 52 6.68 -7.76 14.09
C VAL A 52 5.71 -8.07 12.95
N VAL A 53 4.84 -7.12 12.62
CA VAL A 53 3.94 -7.25 11.47
C VAL A 53 4.73 -6.97 10.19
N ILE A 54 5.12 -8.04 9.48
CA ILE A 54 5.74 -7.92 8.15
C ILE A 54 4.63 -7.83 7.11
N THR A 55 4.13 -6.61 6.87
CA THR A 55 3.37 -6.35 5.64
C THR A 55 4.35 -6.02 4.51
N SER A 56 4.02 -6.47 3.31
CA SER A 56 4.73 -6.06 2.09
C SER A 56 4.61 -4.56 1.84
N ASP A 57 3.75 -3.84 2.55
CA ASP A 57 3.55 -2.38 2.45
C ASP A 57 4.21 -1.62 3.63
N SER A 58 5.29 -2.16 4.21
CA SER A 58 6.05 -1.49 5.26
C SER A 58 7.27 -0.73 4.72
N ALA A 59 7.63 0.38 5.36
CA ALA A 59 8.83 1.15 4.98
C ALA A 59 10.10 0.30 5.06
N ALA A 60 10.20 -0.55 6.09
CA ALA A 60 11.31 -1.49 6.25
C ALA A 60 11.44 -2.46 5.06
N PHE A 61 10.31 -2.98 4.55
CA PHE A 61 10.31 -3.82 3.36
C PHE A 61 10.72 -3.03 2.11
N CYS A 62 10.26 -1.79 1.96
CA CYS A 62 10.67 -0.96 0.83
C CYS A 62 12.19 -0.72 0.79
N PHE A 63 12.79 -0.28 1.91
CA PHE A 63 14.23 -0.06 1.95
C PHE A 63 15.04 -1.35 1.77
N ARG A 64 14.50 -2.49 2.21
CA ARG A 64 15.10 -3.80 1.93
C ARG A 64 15.15 -4.08 0.43
N LEU A 65 14.11 -3.77 -0.34
CA LEU A 65 14.14 -3.91 -1.80
C LEU A 65 15.19 -3.02 -2.45
N SER A 66 15.36 -1.78 -1.98
CA SER A 66 16.40 -0.88 -2.50
C SER A 66 17.80 -1.47 -2.29
N ARG A 67 18.10 -1.99 -1.10
CA ARG A 67 19.38 -2.66 -0.82
C ARG A 67 19.62 -3.91 -1.66
N VAL A 68 18.58 -4.67 -1.97
CA VAL A 68 18.69 -5.83 -2.88
C VAL A 68 19.17 -5.36 -4.25
N ILE A 69 18.67 -4.24 -4.77
CA ILE A 69 19.14 -3.68 -6.04
C ILE A 69 20.60 -3.19 -5.91
N GLU A 70 20.97 -2.57 -4.79
CA GLU A 70 22.35 -2.13 -4.55
C GLU A 70 23.36 -3.27 -4.47
N SER A 71 22.93 -4.49 -4.09
CA SER A 71 23.82 -5.66 -4.08
C SER A 71 24.18 -6.16 -5.47
N TYR A 72 23.47 -5.72 -6.51
CA TYR A 72 23.91 -5.91 -7.89
C TYR A 72 25.00 -4.88 -8.21
N ASN A 73 26.05 -5.29 -8.91
CA ASN A 73 27.19 -4.41 -9.26
C ASN A 73 26.72 -3.10 -9.91
N LYS A 74 26.82 -2.00 -9.15
CA LYS A 74 26.31 -0.67 -9.54
C LYS A 74 26.88 -0.18 -10.87
N ASP A 75 28.14 -0.51 -11.17
CA ASP A 75 28.84 -0.11 -12.40
C ASP A 75 28.30 -0.80 -13.67
N THR A 76 27.47 -1.83 -13.50
CA THR A 76 26.85 -2.60 -14.60
C THR A 76 25.34 -2.46 -14.65
N LEU A 77 24.73 -1.62 -13.80
CA LEU A 77 23.29 -1.45 -13.81
C LEU A 77 22.84 -0.67 -15.07
N PRO A 78 21.88 -1.21 -15.84
CA PRO A 78 21.26 -0.45 -16.92
C PRO A 78 20.66 0.86 -16.39
N ARG A 79 20.78 1.96 -17.14
CA ARG A 79 20.27 3.29 -16.73
C ARG A 79 18.81 3.28 -16.26
N MET A 80 17.97 2.48 -16.92
CA MET A 80 16.57 2.32 -16.53
C MET A 80 16.41 1.75 -15.11
N VAL A 81 17.28 0.80 -14.73
CA VAL A 81 17.25 0.19 -13.40
C VAL A 81 17.70 1.18 -12.33
N SER A 82 18.79 1.92 -12.57
CA SER A 82 19.27 2.93 -11.62
C SER A 82 18.24 4.05 -11.42
N GLN A 83 17.59 4.50 -12.48
CA GLN A 83 16.50 5.48 -12.37
C GLN A 83 15.31 4.95 -11.56
N LEU A 84 14.85 3.72 -11.82
CA LEU A 84 13.76 3.11 -11.04
C LEU A 84 14.13 2.90 -9.56
N GLN A 85 15.41 2.62 -9.28
CA GLN A 85 15.92 2.50 -7.92
C GLN A 85 15.88 3.84 -7.19
N GLU A 86 16.37 4.91 -7.82
CA GLU A 86 16.41 6.26 -7.25
C GLU A 86 14.98 6.76 -6.98
N GLU A 87 14.11 6.75 -8.00
CA GLU A 87 12.69 7.12 -7.86
C GLU A 87 11.97 6.30 -6.78
N GLY A 88 12.18 4.98 -6.76
CA GLY A 88 11.55 4.10 -5.79
C GLY A 88 12.02 4.34 -4.36
N THR A 89 13.31 4.66 -4.18
CA THR A 89 13.90 4.97 -2.88
C THR A 89 13.40 6.31 -2.35
N ASP A 90 13.28 7.31 -3.20
CA ASP A 90 12.77 8.63 -2.81
C ASP A 90 11.30 8.60 -2.43
N LEU A 91 10.46 7.85 -3.16
CA LEU A 91 9.07 7.62 -2.79
C LEU A 91 8.96 7.00 -1.39
N CYS A 92 9.84 6.06 -1.05
CA CYS A 92 9.83 5.44 0.27
C CYS A 92 10.34 6.37 1.38
N ARG A 93 11.29 7.27 1.09
CA ARG A 93 11.67 8.34 2.02
C ARG A 93 10.52 9.32 2.28
N GLN A 94 9.69 9.57 1.27
CA GLN A 94 8.50 10.44 1.36
C GLN A 94 7.29 9.75 2.03
N GLY A 95 7.39 8.48 2.44
CA GLY A 95 6.28 7.72 3.03
C GLY A 95 5.28 7.17 2.00
N LEU A 96 5.53 7.33 0.70
CA LEU A 96 4.73 6.76 -0.38
C LEU A 96 5.14 5.30 -0.62
N VAL A 97 4.93 4.46 0.39
CA VAL A 97 5.50 3.11 0.46
C VAL A 97 5.02 2.21 -0.70
N ARG A 98 3.71 2.18 -1.01
CA ARG A 98 3.18 1.31 -2.08
C ARG A 98 3.70 1.65 -3.47
N SER A 99 3.83 2.94 -3.78
CA SER A 99 4.35 3.38 -5.08
C SER A 99 5.86 3.12 -5.18
N GLY A 100 6.61 3.37 -4.10
CA GLY A 100 8.04 3.05 -4.03
C GLY A 100 8.32 1.56 -4.20
N ILE A 101 7.60 0.68 -3.50
CA ILE A 101 7.71 -0.78 -3.69
C ILE A 101 7.41 -1.18 -5.13
N SER A 102 6.39 -0.60 -5.76
CA SER A 102 6.03 -0.91 -7.14
C SER A 102 7.14 -0.54 -8.12
N ARG A 103 7.81 0.60 -7.91
CA ARG A 103 8.98 1.03 -8.71
C ARG A 103 10.18 0.12 -8.50
N LEU A 104 10.51 -0.21 -7.25
CA LEU A 104 11.63 -1.10 -6.91
C LEU A 104 11.41 -2.52 -7.43
N ARG A 105 10.18 -3.04 -7.38
CA ARG A 105 9.84 -4.35 -7.97
C ARG A 105 10.07 -4.35 -9.49
N ARG A 106 9.70 -3.28 -10.19
CA ARG A 106 9.98 -3.14 -11.63
C ARG A 106 11.48 -3.14 -11.91
N ALA A 107 12.28 -2.44 -11.09
CA ALA A 107 13.74 -2.45 -11.21
C ALA A 107 14.30 -3.88 -11.10
N ILE A 108 13.85 -4.66 -10.10
CA ILE A 108 14.27 -6.05 -9.88
C ILE A 108 13.85 -6.97 -11.04
N ILE A 109 12.62 -6.81 -11.56
CA ILE A 109 12.15 -7.59 -12.72
C ILE A 109 13.01 -7.28 -13.95
N SER A 110 13.33 -6.01 -14.19
CA SER A 110 14.21 -5.61 -15.28
C SER A 110 15.60 -6.22 -15.14
N LEU A 111 16.16 -6.25 -13.94
CA LEU A 111 17.46 -6.89 -13.67
C LEU A 111 17.47 -8.38 -13.98
N LYS A 112 16.43 -9.10 -13.56
CA LYS A 112 16.29 -10.54 -13.81
C LYS A 112 16.14 -10.87 -15.30
N ARG A 113 15.65 -9.94 -16.12
CA ARG A 113 15.59 -10.12 -17.57
C ARG A 113 16.92 -9.85 -18.27
N THR A 114 17.81 -9.09 -17.63
CA THR A 114 19.12 -8.72 -18.18
C THR A 114 20.26 -9.64 -17.72
N SER A 115 20.02 -10.53 -16.75
CA SER A 115 20.97 -11.60 -16.41
C SER A 115 20.82 -12.76 -17.41
N PRO A 116 21.89 -13.17 -18.12
CA PRO A 116 21.87 -14.32 -19.01
C PRO A 116 21.62 -15.65 -18.28
#